data_AF-A0A353PI60-F1
#
_entry.id   AF-A0A353PI60-F1
#
_cell.length_a   1.000
_cell.length_b   1.000
_cell.length_c   1.000
_cell.angle_alpha   90.00
_cell.angle_beta   90.00
_cell.angle_gamma   90.00
#
_symmetry.space_group_name_H-M   'P 1'
#
loop_
_entity.id
_entity.type
_entity.pdbx_description
1 polymer ?
#
loop_
_entity_poly.entity_id
_entity_poly.type
_entity_poly.pdbx_seq_one_letter_code
_entity_poly.pdbx_strand_id
1 'polypeptide(L)'
;MLSFLKVNIKNKNKKKKKKIHIFRVIKFLLLLIIGGMVYSLGVAVSENIRVDRTIEAFKDRAVFEEEVNFEYTSGVFQVRRYYSVSRETSYELQDTRSVFYDSTRKFLGQKGDIYVTQKSPFPDSPAFHLFMSYYFGGHAAINNGENKFIEATGFPEDDETVWEIITQPGNEPNDYSVTASLTSSNYWLNPRYRPENAPEVPYFGRGYRKDFVGLRVKNSTQAQIDGVVEYGMDKVDVSLYNFL
;
A
#
# COMPACT_ATOMS: atom_id res chain seq x y z
N MET A 1 -11.54 11.41 71.35
CA MET A 1 -11.33 10.26 70.44
C MET A 1 -12.20 10.26 69.15
N LEU A 2 -13.34 10.97 69.07
CA LEU A 2 -14.26 10.96 67.91
C LEU A 2 -13.80 11.76 66.66
N SER A 3 -12.81 12.64 66.77
CA SER A 3 -12.36 13.53 65.68
C SER A 3 -11.59 12.77 64.56
N PHE A 4 -10.73 11.81 64.94
CA PHE A 4 -9.90 11.06 63.98
C PHE A 4 -10.71 10.10 63.08
N LEU A 5 -11.82 9.55 63.58
CA LEU A 5 -12.72 8.68 62.80
C LEU A 5 -13.43 9.43 61.66
N LYS A 6 -13.85 10.69 61.89
CA LYS A 6 -14.54 11.51 60.87
C LYS A 6 -13.62 11.91 59.70
N VAL A 7 -12.34 12.19 59.97
CA VAL A 7 -11.35 12.53 58.94
C VAL A 7 -11.07 11.32 58.03
N ASN A 8 -10.96 10.13 58.62
CA ASN A 8 -10.65 8.90 57.89
C ASN A 8 -11.81 8.45 56.98
N ILE A 9 -13.07 8.66 57.40
CA ILE A 9 -14.26 8.36 56.58
C ILE A 9 -14.40 9.34 55.39
N LYS A 10 -14.17 10.65 55.60
CA LYS A 10 -14.17 11.64 54.51
C LYS A 10 -13.10 11.34 53.44
N ASN A 11 -11.92 10.91 53.85
CA ASN A 11 -10.84 10.52 52.93
C ASN A 11 -11.15 9.23 52.17
N LYS A 12 -11.77 8.21 52.80
CA LYS A 12 -12.24 7.01 52.10
C LYS A 12 -13.32 7.32 51.06
N ASN A 13 -14.27 8.21 51.37
CA ASN A 13 -15.33 8.62 50.44
C ASN A 13 -14.81 9.47 49.28
N LYS A 14 -13.83 10.36 49.50
CA LYS A 14 -13.14 11.09 48.42
C LYS A 14 -12.36 10.14 47.49
N LYS A 15 -11.64 9.16 48.05
CA LYS A 15 -10.95 8.12 47.26
C LYS A 15 -11.92 7.25 46.45
N LYS A 16 -13.06 6.84 47.03
CA LYS A 16 -14.13 6.12 46.30
C LYS A 16 -14.74 6.96 45.16
N LYS A 17 -15.04 8.24 45.40
CA LYS A 17 -15.55 9.15 44.37
C LYS A 17 -14.56 9.38 43.22
N LYS A 18 -13.26 9.55 43.51
CA LYS A 18 -12.20 9.62 42.48
C LYS A 18 -12.12 8.32 41.66
N LYS A 19 -12.16 7.15 42.31
CA LYS A 19 -12.17 5.85 41.61
C LYS A 19 -13.37 5.69 40.67
N ILE A 20 -14.57 6.10 41.10
CA ILE A 20 -15.78 6.07 40.25
C ILE A 20 -15.63 7.02 39.05
N HIS A 21 -15.06 8.21 39.25
CA HIS A 21 -14.83 9.16 38.17
C HIS A 21 -13.81 8.64 37.15
N ILE A 22 -12.68 8.09 37.61
CA ILE A 22 -11.67 7.45 36.73
C ILE A 22 -12.30 6.31 35.92
N PHE A 23 -13.08 5.43 36.57
CA PHE A 23 -13.75 4.34 35.86
C PHE A 23 -14.73 4.82 34.79
N ARG A 24 -15.47 5.92 35.06
CA ARG A 24 -16.34 6.55 34.06
C ARG A 24 -15.56 7.12 32.88
N VAL A 25 -14.42 7.76 33.14
CA VAL A 25 -13.54 8.29 32.09
C VAL A 25 -12.97 7.14 31.24
N ILE A 26 -12.44 6.09 31.86
CA ILE A 26 -11.94 4.90 31.14
C ILE A 26 -13.04 4.27 30.30
N LYS A 27 -14.24 4.09 30.85
CA LYS A 27 -15.39 3.55 30.11
C LYS A 27 -15.76 4.43 28.91
N PHE A 28 -15.76 5.75 29.10
CA PHE A 28 -16.03 6.70 28.02
C PHE A 28 -14.97 6.62 26.91
N LEU A 29 -13.69 6.60 27.27
CA LEU A 29 -12.58 6.44 26.32
C LEU A 29 -12.70 5.10 25.55
N LEU A 30 -13.04 4.01 26.24
CA LEU A 30 -13.23 2.71 25.61
C LEU A 30 -14.42 2.73 24.63
N LEU A 31 -15.52 3.41 24.96
CA LEU A 31 -16.64 3.61 24.04
C LEU A 31 -16.23 4.44 22.82
N LEU A 32 -15.41 5.48 22.99
CA LEU A 32 -14.87 6.25 21.87
C LEU A 32 -13.97 5.40 20.97
N ILE A 33 -13.10 4.56 21.56
CA ILE A 33 -12.23 3.65 20.80
C ILE A 33 -13.08 2.67 19.98
N ILE A 34 -14.07 2.02 20.60
CA ILE A 34 -14.98 1.09 19.90
C ILE A 34 -15.77 1.83 18.80
N GLY A 35 -16.29 3.02 19.10
CA GLY A 35 -16.99 3.84 18.11
C GLY A 35 -16.10 4.19 16.92
N GLY A 36 -14.84 4.57 17.18
CA GLY A 36 -13.83 4.81 16.15
C GLY A 36 -13.50 3.57 15.33
N MET A 37 -13.37 2.40 15.96
CA MET A 37 -13.15 1.12 15.26
C MET A 37 -14.32 0.77 14.35
N VAL A 38 -15.57 0.89 14.82
CA VAL A 38 -16.77 0.63 14.02
C VAL A 38 -16.88 1.61 12.85
N TYR A 39 -16.61 2.90 13.10
CA TYR A 39 -16.59 3.91 12.05
C TYR A 39 -15.52 3.61 10.98
N SER A 40 -14.30 3.30 11.42
CA SER A 40 -13.18 2.94 10.54
C SER A 40 -13.51 1.71 9.69
N LEU A 41 -14.11 0.67 10.29
CA LEU A 41 -14.59 -0.50 9.55
C LEU A 41 -15.63 -0.11 8.50
N GLY A 42 -16.60 0.74 8.85
CA GLY A 42 -17.61 1.21 7.91
C GLY A 42 -17.03 1.96 6.71
N VAL A 43 -16.03 2.82 6.94
CA VAL A 43 -15.30 3.52 5.88
C VAL A 43 -14.56 2.53 4.99
N ALA A 44 -13.78 1.61 5.58
CA ALA A 44 -13.05 0.59 4.82
C ALA A 44 -13.98 -0.28 3.97
N VAL A 45 -15.14 -0.71 4.52
CA VAL A 45 -16.17 -1.45 3.76
C VAL A 45 -16.66 -0.64 2.56
N SER A 46 -17.01 0.63 2.78
CA SER A 46 -17.51 1.49 1.70
C SER A 46 -16.48 1.68 0.58
N GLU A 47 -15.21 1.91 0.94
CA GLU A 47 -14.13 2.09 -0.04
C GLU A 47 -13.83 0.81 -0.82
N ASN A 48 -13.76 -0.35 -0.16
CA ASN A 48 -13.57 -1.63 -0.85
C ASN A 48 -14.70 -1.91 -1.86
N ILE A 49 -15.96 -1.71 -1.45
CA ILE A 49 -17.12 -1.86 -2.35
C ILE A 49 -17.00 -0.92 -3.57
N ARG A 50 -16.55 0.31 -3.36
CA ARG A 50 -16.37 1.29 -4.44
C ARG A 50 -15.26 0.87 -5.40
N VAL A 51 -14.14 0.39 -4.88
CA VAL A 51 -13.03 -0.10 -5.71
C VAL A 51 -13.45 -1.32 -6.52
N ASP A 52 -14.10 -2.31 -5.89
CA ASP A 52 -14.58 -3.51 -6.58
C ASP A 52 -15.54 -3.16 -7.72
N ARG A 53 -16.51 -2.28 -7.47
CA ARG A 53 -17.42 -1.79 -8.52
C ARG A 53 -16.68 -1.09 -9.66
N THR A 54 -15.62 -0.35 -9.35
CA THR A 54 -14.82 0.35 -10.36
C THR A 54 -14.02 -0.63 -11.21
N ILE A 55 -13.45 -1.67 -10.59
CA ILE A 55 -12.70 -2.74 -11.27
C ILE A 55 -13.64 -3.57 -12.14
N GLU A 56 -14.80 -3.97 -11.64
CA GLU A 56 -15.78 -4.73 -12.43
C GLU A 56 -16.32 -3.89 -13.59
N ALA A 57 -16.68 -2.62 -13.37
CA ALA A 57 -17.08 -1.74 -14.47
C ALA A 57 -15.97 -1.55 -15.52
N PHE A 58 -14.70 -1.54 -15.11
CA PHE A 58 -13.57 -1.51 -16.04
C PHE A 58 -13.46 -2.81 -16.85
N LYS A 59 -13.60 -3.97 -16.19
CA LYS A 59 -13.56 -5.31 -16.81
C LYS A 59 -14.74 -5.58 -17.74
N ASP A 60 -15.93 -5.06 -17.42
CA ASP A 60 -17.14 -5.23 -18.23
C ASP A 60 -17.01 -4.58 -19.63
N ARG A 61 -16.14 -3.57 -19.75
CA ARG A 61 -15.79 -2.93 -21.03
C ARG A 61 -14.68 -3.63 -21.79
N ALA A 62 -14.11 -4.70 -21.23
CA ALA A 62 -12.94 -5.35 -21.80
C ALA A 62 -13.33 -6.30 -22.95
N VAL A 63 -12.64 -6.18 -24.07
CA VAL A 63 -12.81 -7.03 -25.25
C VAL A 63 -11.53 -7.84 -25.44
N PHE A 64 -11.67 -9.16 -25.58
CA PHE A 64 -10.52 -10.03 -25.86
C PHE A 64 -9.90 -9.68 -27.21
N GLU A 65 -8.58 -9.49 -27.22
CA GLU A 65 -7.81 -9.18 -28.44
C GLU A 65 -7.05 -10.41 -28.93
N GLU A 66 -6.16 -10.93 -28.08
CA GLU A 66 -5.27 -12.02 -28.46
C GLU A 66 -4.75 -12.79 -27.23
N GLU A 67 -4.34 -14.03 -27.48
CA GLU A 67 -3.56 -14.85 -26.56
C GLU A 67 -2.21 -15.15 -27.20
N VAL A 68 -1.12 -14.86 -26.50
CA VAL A 68 0.24 -15.09 -26.99
C VAL A 68 1.03 -15.94 -26.02
N ASN A 69 1.87 -16.82 -26.55
CA ASN A 69 2.90 -17.49 -25.77
C ASN A 69 4.15 -16.61 -25.76
N PHE A 70 4.36 -15.87 -24.67
CA PHE A 70 5.42 -14.87 -24.53
C PHE A 70 6.67 -15.47 -23.87
N GLU A 71 7.79 -15.47 -24.58
CA GLU A 71 9.08 -15.81 -24.00
C GLU A 71 9.66 -14.61 -23.23
N TYR A 72 9.60 -14.65 -21.90
CA TYR A 72 10.06 -13.54 -21.06
C TYR A 72 11.59 -13.43 -21.04
N THR A 73 12.23 -14.58 -20.93
CA THR A 73 13.67 -14.82 -21.04
C THR A 73 13.86 -16.21 -21.63
N SER A 74 15.02 -16.49 -22.23
CA SER A 74 15.32 -17.79 -22.84
C SER A 74 14.82 -18.98 -22.01
N GLY A 75 13.92 -19.78 -22.59
CA GLY A 75 13.33 -20.97 -21.97
C GLY A 75 12.24 -20.71 -20.91
N VAL A 76 11.81 -19.47 -20.69
CA VAL A 76 10.79 -19.09 -19.71
C VAL A 76 9.60 -18.44 -20.41
N PHE A 77 8.51 -19.20 -20.51
CA PHE A 77 7.31 -18.81 -21.24
C PHE A 77 6.16 -18.42 -20.30
N GLN A 78 5.35 -17.47 -20.74
CA GLN A 78 4.08 -17.07 -20.11
C GLN A 78 2.99 -17.01 -21.18
N VAL A 79 1.83 -17.61 -20.91
CA VAL A 79 0.64 -17.34 -21.72
C VAL A 79 0.07 -15.99 -21.29
N ARG A 80 0.04 -15.01 -22.20
CA ARG A 80 -0.50 -13.68 -21.96
C ARG A 80 -1.78 -13.51 -22.77
N ARG A 81 -2.86 -13.15 -22.07
CA ARG A 81 -4.14 -12.79 -22.68
C ARG A 81 -4.31 -11.29 -22.60
N TYR A 82 -4.44 -10.66 -23.75
CA TYR A 82 -4.65 -9.22 -23.83
C TYR A 82 -6.13 -8.94 -24.06
N TYR A 83 -6.64 -8.00 -23.28
CA TYR A 83 -7.98 -7.46 -23.44
C TYR A 83 -7.83 -5.95 -23.63
N SER A 84 -8.43 -5.42 -24.69
CA SER A 84 -8.53 -3.97 -24.89
C SER A 84 -9.72 -3.43 -24.09
N VAL A 85 -9.61 -2.19 -23.64
CA VAL A 85 -10.70 -1.46 -23.00
C VAL A 85 -10.87 -0.16 -23.76
N SER A 86 -12.09 0.10 -24.22
CA SER A 86 -12.38 1.33 -24.94
C SER A 86 -12.16 2.56 -24.05
N ARG A 87 -11.61 3.62 -24.63
CA ARG A 87 -11.46 4.93 -24.00
C ARG A 87 -12.74 5.72 -24.23
N GLU A 88 -13.40 6.14 -23.16
CA GLU A 88 -14.74 6.74 -23.24
C GLU A 88 -14.75 8.22 -22.81
N THR A 89 -13.79 8.60 -21.97
CA THR A 89 -13.71 9.96 -21.43
C THR A 89 -12.69 10.82 -22.16
N SER A 90 -12.84 12.14 -22.09
CA SER A 90 -11.92 13.08 -22.75
C SER A 90 -10.47 12.91 -22.31
N TYR A 91 -10.22 12.67 -21.03
CA TYR A 91 -8.88 12.46 -20.49
C TYR A 91 -8.27 11.12 -20.93
N GLU A 92 -9.08 10.07 -21.11
CA GLU A 92 -8.59 8.80 -21.67
C GLU A 92 -8.25 8.97 -23.15
N LEU A 93 -9.10 9.65 -23.92
CA LEU A 93 -8.91 9.88 -25.35
C LEU A 93 -7.68 10.75 -25.66
N GLN A 94 -7.39 11.72 -24.79
CA GLN A 94 -6.22 12.59 -24.91
C GLN A 94 -4.92 11.91 -24.48
N ASP A 95 -5.00 10.83 -23.70
CA ASP A 95 -3.82 10.10 -23.24
C ASP A 95 -3.35 9.08 -24.28
N THR A 96 -2.37 9.47 -25.08
CA THR A 96 -1.81 8.63 -26.14
C THR A 96 -0.74 7.65 -25.65
N ARG A 97 -0.33 7.75 -24.37
CA ARG A 97 0.74 6.91 -23.81
C ARG A 97 0.30 5.45 -23.71
N SER A 98 1.21 4.54 -24.05
CA SER A 98 1.04 3.10 -23.90
C SER A 98 0.90 2.71 -22.42
N VAL A 99 0.25 1.57 -22.15
CA VAL A 99 0.28 0.90 -20.83
C VAL A 99 1.54 0.07 -20.62
N PHE A 100 2.23 -0.28 -21.72
CA PHE A 100 3.51 -0.97 -21.70
C PHE A 100 4.66 0.04 -21.76
N TYR A 101 5.82 -0.36 -21.25
CA TYR A 101 7.04 0.45 -21.33
C TYR A 101 7.49 0.69 -22.77
N ASP A 102 7.41 -0.34 -23.61
CA ASP A 102 7.80 -0.30 -25.02
C ASP A 102 6.93 -1.22 -25.88
N SER A 103 7.24 -1.30 -27.18
CA SER A 103 6.52 -2.12 -28.16
C SER A 103 6.70 -3.62 -27.97
N THR A 104 7.72 -4.07 -27.23
CA THR A 104 7.90 -5.51 -26.91
C THR A 104 6.84 -6.00 -25.95
N ARG A 105 6.16 -5.08 -25.25
CA ARG A 105 5.17 -5.36 -24.20
C ARG A 105 5.72 -6.22 -23.05
N LYS A 106 7.04 -6.34 -22.93
CA LYS A 106 7.69 -7.14 -21.88
C LYS A 106 7.41 -6.56 -20.50
N PHE A 107 7.48 -5.24 -20.40
CA PHE A 107 7.41 -4.46 -19.18
C PHE A 107 6.22 -3.49 -19.18
N LEU A 108 5.78 -3.12 -17.99
CA LEU A 108 4.61 -2.27 -17.77
C LEU A 108 4.98 -0.83 -17.41
N GLY A 109 4.16 0.10 -17.88
CA GLY A 109 4.14 1.48 -17.42
C GLY A 109 5.06 2.43 -18.16
N GLN A 110 4.66 3.68 -18.15
CA GLN A 110 5.39 4.85 -18.59
C GLN A 110 5.76 5.70 -17.37
N LYS A 111 6.63 6.70 -17.56
CA LYS A 111 7.01 7.65 -16.48
C LYS A 111 5.77 8.22 -15.79
N GLY A 112 5.75 8.14 -14.46
CA GLY A 112 4.67 8.64 -13.61
C GLY A 112 3.48 7.69 -13.45
N ASP A 113 3.46 6.52 -14.10
CA ASP A 113 2.46 5.50 -13.84
C ASP A 113 2.67 4.89 -12.45
N ILE A 114 1.59 4.68 -11.72
CA ILE A 114 1.59 4.15 -10.35
C ILE A 114 1.02 2.75 -10.38
N TYR A 115 1.76 1.76 -9.89
CA TYR A 115 1.30 0.38 -9.80
C TYR A 115 0.95 0.06 -8.36
N VAL A 116 -0.25 -0.45 -8.15
CA VAL A 116 -0.78 -0.74 -6.82
C VAL A 116 -1.28 -2.17 -6.72
N THR A 117 -1.17 -2.75 -5.53
CA THR A 117 -1.84 -4.01 -5.17
C THR A 117 -2.53 -3.84 -3.83
N GLN A 118 -3.71 -4.44 -3.69
CA GLN A 118 -4.45 -4.45 -2.43
C GLN A 118 -4.01 -5.59 -1.50
N LYS A 119 -3.09 -6.46 -1.96
CA LYS A 119 -2.70 -7.66 -1.18
C LYS A 119 -1.53 -7.34 -0.27
N SER A 120 -1.76 -7.53 1.03
CA SER A 120 -0.73 -7.45 2.06
C SER A 120 0.50 -8.30 1.73
N PRO A 121 1.72 -7.84 2.07
CA PRO A 121 2.96 -8.59 1.86
C PRO A 121 3.13 -9.78 2.81
N PHE A 122 2.22 -9.97 3.78
CA PHE A 122 2.30 -11.02 4.81
C PHE A 122 1.23 -12.11 4.60
N PRO A 123 1.31 -12.94 3.55
CA PRO A 123 0.27 -13.91 3.25
C PRO A 123 0.21 -15.08 4.24
N ASP A 124 1.28 -15.31 4.98
CA ASP A 124 1.45 -16.38 5.97
C ASP A 124 0.77 -16.09 7.32
N SER A 125 0.37 -14.85 7.57
CA SER A 125 -0.42 -14.44 8.74
C SER A 125 -1.85 -14.08 8.32
N PRO A 126 -2.82 -15.03 8.30
CA PRO A 126 -4.13 -14.80 7.68
C PRO A 126 -4.91 -13.61 8.26
N ALA A 127 -4.89 -13.44 9.58
CA ALA A 127 -5.58 -12.34 10.23
C ALA A 127 -4.95 -10.98 9.89
N PHE A 128 -3.62 -10.91 9.90
CA PHE A 128 -2.89 -9.69 9.57
C PHE A 128 -2.96 -9.39 8.06
N HIS A 129 -2.87 -10.41 7.22
CA HIS A 129 -3.07 -10.33 5.78
C HIS A 129 -4.42 -9.68 5.47
N LEU A 130 -5.50 -10.19 6.08
CA LEU A 130 -6.85 -9.67 5.88
C LEU A 130 -6.96 -8.23 6.38
N PHE A 131 -6.50 -7.97 7.60
CA PHE A 131 -6.54 -6.63 8.18
C PHE A 131 -5.82 -5.60 7.32
N MET A 132 -4.57 -5.88 6.94
CA MET A 132 -3.76 -4.97 6.12
C MET A 132 -4.37 -4.78 4.74
N SER A 133 -4.71 -5.88 4.05
CA SER A 133 -5.28 -5.81 2.69
C SER A 133 -6.58 -5.00 2.65
N TYR A 134 -7.39 -5.10 3.72
CA TYR A 134 -8.70 -4.48 3.76
C TYR A 134 -8.67 -2.99 4.16
N TYR A 135 -7.81 -2.62 5.11
CA TYR A 135 -7.77 -1.24 5.64
C TYR A 135 -6.74 -0.34 4.95
N PHE A 136 -5.61 -0.90 4.53
CA PHE A 136 -4.46 -0.13 4.04
C PHE A 136 -4.06 -0.50 2.61
N GLY A 137 -4.45 -1.69 2.16
CA GLY A 137 -4.02 -2.26 0.88
C GLY A 137 -2.71 -3.04 1.03
N GLY A 138 -1.91 -3.05 -0.03
CA GLY A 138 -0.69 -3.87 -0.12
C GLY A 138 0.56 -3.03 -0.38
N HIS A 139 0.77 -2.65 -1.62
CA HIS A 139 1.99 -1.97 -2.08
C HIS A 139 1.67 -0.99 -3.19
N ALA A 140 2.45 0.08 -3.29
CA ALA A 140 2.39 1.06 -4.36
C ALA A 140 3.81 1.43 -4.82
N ALA A 141 3.99 1.61 -6.12
CA ALA A 141 5.27 1.99 -6.70
C ALA A 141 5.06 2.90 -7.93
N ILE A 142 5.88 3.93 -8.10
CA ILE A 142 5.79 4.87 -9.23
C ILE A 142 6.91 4.60 -10.24
N ASN A 143 6.57 4.48 -11.52
CA ASN A 143 7.53 4.26 -12.60
C ASN A 143 8.33 5.55 -12.88
N ASN A 144 9.67 5.46 -12.84
CA ASN A 144 10.55 6.62 -12.99
C ASN A 144 10.81 7.03 -14.46
N GLY A 145 10.32 6.27 -15.43
CA GLY A 145 10.56 6.48 -16.86
C GLY A 145 11.78 5.72 -17.42
N GLU A 146 12.56 5.07 -16.57
CA GLU A 146 13.75 4.27 -16.95
C GLU A 146 13.53 2.77 -16.69
N ASN A 147 12.28 2.33 -16.80
CA ASN A 147 11.86 0.95 -16.51
C ASN A 147 12.20 0.47 -15.09
N LYS A 148 12.17 1.39 -14.13
CA LYS A 148 12.34 1.14 -12.70
C LYS A 148 11.23 1.82 -11.93
N PHE A 149 11.05 1.41 -10.68
CA PHE A 149 10.08 1.97 -9.78
C PHE A 149 10.74 2.58 -8.55
N ILE A 150 10.21 3.70 -8.13
CA ILE A 150 10.44 4.28 -6.81
C ILE A 150 9.35 3.70 -5.90
N GLU A 151 9.76 3.11 -4.79
CA GLU A 151 8.84 2.44 -3.87
C GLU A 151 9.30 2.58 -2.42
N ALA A 152 8.34 2.59 -1.50
CA ALA A 152 8.65 2.46 -0.07
C ALA A 152 8.77 0.97 0.26
N THR A 153 9.94 0.53 0.69
CA THR A 153 10.23 -0.88 0.97
C THR A 153 11.00 -1.04 2.27
N GLY A 154 11.04 -2.28 2.77
CA GLY A 154 11.77 -2.64 3.97
C GLY A 154 10.87 -2.93 5.15
N PHE A 155 11.39 -3.71 6.08
CA PHE A 155 10.75 -4.03 7.34
C PHE A 155 11.76 -3.84 8.44
N PRO A 156 11.37 -3.22 9.58
CA PRO A 156 12.29 -2.96 10.67
C PRO A 156 13.08 -4.22 11.04
N GLU A 157 14.41 -4.11 11.08
CA GLU A 157 15.28 -5.18 11.58
C GLU A 157 15.17 -5.31 13.11
N ASP A 158 15.74 -6.37 13.68
CA ASP A 158 15.60 -6.68 15.11
C ASP A 158 16.17 -5.59 16.04
N ASP A 159 17.09 -4.77 15.54
CA ASP A 159 17.70 -3.63 16.22
C ASP A 159 17.04 -2.27 15.89
N GLU A 160 16.05 -2.24 15.00
CA GLU A 160 15.32 -1.03 14.61
C GLU A 160 13.98 -0.92 15.33
N THR A 161 13.77 0.15 16.10
CA THR A 161 12.48 0.34 16.76
C THR A 161 11.49 1.13 15.90
N VAL A 162 10.22 0.69 15.90
CA VAL A 162 9.13 1.42 15.25
C VAL A 162 9.05 2.88 15.72
N TRP A 163 9.35 3.14 17.00
CA TRP A 163 9.34 4.50 17.54
C TRP A 163 10.41 5.39 16.90
N GLU A 164 11.65 4.89 16.79
CA GLU A 164 12.74 5.63 16.15
C GLU A 164 12.40 5.93 14.68
N ILE A 165 11.91 4.94 13.94
CA ILE A 165 11.44 5.10 12.54
C ILE A 165 10.33 6.15 12.41
N ILE A 166 9.38 6.21 13.36
CA ILE A 166 8.29 7.21 13.33
C ILE A 166 8.81 8.61 13.69
N THR A 167 9.79 8.71 14.59
CA THR A 167 10.31 10.00 15.07
C THR A 167 11.51 10.54 14.28
N GLN A 168 12.00 9.78 13.29
CA GLN A 168 13.08 10.23 12.43
C GLN A 168 12.64 11.48 11.63
N PRO A 169 13.53 12.46 11.34
CA PRO A 169 13.14 13.72 10.70
C PRO A 169 12.63 13.64 9.25
N GLY A 170 12.91 12.54 8.56
CA GLY A 170 12.47 12.25 7.19
C GLY A 170 13.33 12.83 6.08
N ASN A 171 14.20 13.78 6.41
CA ASN A 171 14.99 14.57 5.46
C ASN A 171 16.50 14.44 5.66
N GLU A 172 16.93 13.50 6.51
CA GLU A 172 18.33 13.20 6.77
C GLU A 172 18.60 11.74 6.38
N PRO A 173 19.78 11.45 5.80
CA PRO A 173 20.20 10.08 5.54
C PRO A 173 20.09 9.23 6.81
N ASN A 174 19.64 8.00 6.65
CA ASN A 174 19.50 7.04 7.73
C ASN A 174 19.90 5.65 7.22
N ASP A 175 20.20 4.76 8.15
CA ASP A 175 20.58 3.37 7.90
C ASP A 175 19.43 2.39 8.18
N TYR A 176 18.21 2.90 8.35
CA TYR A 176 17.05 2.03 8.56
C TYR A 176 16.74 1.24 7.29
N SER A 177 16.39 -0.03 7.50
CA SER A 177 15.92 -0.96 6.48
C SER A 177 14.69 -0.44 5.74
N VAL A 178 13.86 0.39 6.39
CA VAL A 178 12.61 0.93 5.83
C VAL A 178 12.84 2.26 5.12
N THR A 179 13.03 2.22 3.81
CA THR A 179 13.40 3.41 3.03
C THR A 179 12.63 3.52 1.72
N ALA A 180 12.60 4.73 1.16
CA ALA A 180 12.31 4.90 -0.25
C ALA A 180 13.46 4.28 -1.06
N SER A 181 13.16 3.32 -1.92
CA SER A 181 14.15 2.62 -2.71
C SER A 181 13.85 2.73 -4.20
N LEU A 182 14.89 2.54 -5.00
CA LEU A 182 14.76 2.36 -6.44
C LEU A 182 14.93 0.87 -6.78
N THR A 183 13.94 0.29 -7.43
CA THR A 183 14.01 -1.11 -7.87
C THR A 183 15.17 -1.32 -8.85
N SER A 184 15.79 -2.49 -8.80
CA SER A 184 16.78 -2.89 -9.80
C SER A 184 16.17 -3.12 -11.19
N SER A 185 14.88 -3.49 -11.28
CA SER A 185 14.18 -3.75 -12.53
C SER A 185 12.64 -3.69 -12.39
N ASN A 186 11.95 -3.53 -13.52
CA ASN A 186 10.49 -3.69 -13.60
C ASN A 186 10.06 -5.15 -13.41
N TYR A 187 9.58 -5.46 -12.22
CA TYR A 187 9.31 -6.83 -11.80
C TYR A 187 7.84 -7.25 -11.90
N TRP A 188 6.91 -6.34 -12.21
CA TRP A 188 5.46 -6.59 -12.08
C TRP A 188 4.96 -7.74 -12.95
N LEU A 189 5.53 -7.93 -14.15
CA LEU A 189 5.22 -9.06 -15.04
C LEU A 189 6.26 -10.20 -15.01
N ASN A 190 7.28 -10.12 -14.14
CA ASN A 190 8.35 -11.09 -14.13
C ASN A 190 7.86 -12.45 -13.57
N PRO A 191 7.83 -13.54 -14.38
CA PRO A 191 7.40 -14.86 -13.92
C PRO A 191 8.32 -15.49 -12.88
N ARG A 192 9.54 -14.97 -12.75
CA ARG A 192 10.60 -15.49 -11.88
C ARG A 192 11.06 -14.43 -10.89
N TYR A 193 10.16 -13.53 -10.50
CA TYR A 193 10.46 -12.53 -9.48
C TYR A 193 10.89 -13.18 -8.16
N ARG A 194 10.20 -14.24 -7.73
CA ARG A 194 10.55 -15.02 -6.53
C ARG A 194 11.26 -16.34 -6.86
N PRO A 195 12.19 -16.77 -5.99
CA PRO A 195 12.71 -18.14 -6.01
C PRO A 195 11.59 -19.12 -5.63
N GLU A 196 11.71 -20.38 -6.08
CA GLU A 196 10.64 -21.40 -5.93
C GLU A 196 10.34 -21.77 -4.48
N ASN A 197 11.33 -21.63 -3.61
CA ASN A 197 11.24 -21.93 -2.18
C ASN A 197 10.85 -20.72 -1.33
N ALA A 198 10.52 -19.57 -1.92
CA ALA A 198 10.08 -18.41 -1.16
C ALA A 198 8.77 -18.70 -0.40
N PRO A 199 8.63 -18.25 0.86
CA PRO A 199 7.47 -18.56 1.70
C PRO A 199 6.14 -18.05 1.14
N GLU A 200 6.17 -17.06 0.24
CA GLU A 200 4.99 -16.50 -0.41
C GLU A 200 4.56 -17.25 -1.67
N VAL A 201 5.39 -18.17 -2.20
CA VAL A 201 5.08 -18.92 -3.43
C VAL A 201 3.78 -19.70 -3.34
N PRO A 202 3.43 -20.38 -2.23
CA PRO A 202 2.11 -21.02 -2.09
C PRO A 202 0.93 -20.06 -2.24
N TYR A 203 1.12 -18.77 -1.98
CA TYR A 203 0.07 -17.76 -1.93
C TYR A 203 -0.01 -16.92 -3.21
N PHE A 204 1.13 -16.46 -3.73
CA PHE A 204 1.22 -15.57 -4.89
C PHE A 204 1.83 -16.22 -6.13
N GLY A 205 2.40 -17.42 -6.00
CA GLY A 205 3.24 -18.01 -7.03
C GLY A 205 4.60 -17.32 -7.12
N ARG A 206 5.30 -17.54 -8.24
CA ARG A 206 6.65 -17.00 -8.48
C ARG A 206 6.67 -15.55 -8.97
N GLY A 207 5.53 -15.02 -9.40
CA GLY A 207 5.37 -13.60 -9.76
C GLY A 207 5.32 -12.70 -8.52
N TYR A 208 5.22 -11.39 -8.73
CA TYR A 208 5.14 -10.42 -7.61
C TYR A 208 3.82 -10.49 -6.84
N ARG A 209 2.68 -10.36 -7.52
CA ARG A 209 1.33 -10.55 -6.98
C ARG A 209 0.44 -11.16 -8.05
N LYS A 210 -0.67 -11.76 -7.63
CA LYS A 210 -1.70 -12.28 -8.53
C LYS A 210 -2.45 -11.15 -9.22
N ASP A 211 -2.81 -10.14 -8.45
CA ASP A 211 -3.61 -9.01 -8.90
C ASP A 211 -2.93 -7.68 -8.54
N PHE A 212 -2.87 -6.78 -9.51
CA PHE A 212 -2.39 -5.41 -9.37
C PHE A 212 -3.04 -4.53 -10.43
N VAL A 213 -3.02 -3.21 -10.21
CA VAL A 213 -3.62 -2.22 -11.08
C VAL A 213 -2.60 -1.15 -11.42
N GLY A 214 -2.48 -0.82 -12.71
CA GLY A 214 -1.76 0.37 -13.17
C GLY A 214 -2.70 1.58 -13.14
N LEU A 215 -2.25 2.65 -12.48
CA LEU A 215 -2.97 3.90 -12.31
C LEU A 215 -2.18 5.01 -12.99
N ARG A 216 -2.92 5.96 -13.56
CA ARG A 216 -2.36 7.14 -14.19
C ARG A 216 -3.17 8.37 -13.80
N VAL A 217 -2.48 9.42 -13.39
CA VAL A 217 -3.11 10.67 -12.99
C VAL A 217 -3.74 11.32 -14.21
N LYS A 218 -5.03 11.68 -14.10
CA LYS A 218 -5.80 12.32 -15.17
C LYS A 218 -5.32 13.76 -15.39
N ASN A 219 -5.27 14.20 -16.65
CA ASN A 219 -4.95 15.58 -17.04
C ASN A 219 -3.61 16.11 -16.49
N SER A 220 -2.60 15.25 -16.33
CA SER A 220 -1.25 15.65 -15.91
C SER A 220 -0.42 16.14 -17.09
N THR A 221 0.33 17.23 -16.88
CA THR A 221 1.33 17.70 -17.85
C THR A 221 2.65 16.94 -17.67
N GLN A 222 3.50 16.95 -18.70
CA GLN A 222 4.83 16.34 -18.61
C GLN A 222 5.65 16.95 -17.45
N ALA A 223 5.60 18.27 -17.26
CA ALA A 223 6.29 18.94 -16.16
C ALA A 223 5.80 18.49 -14.77
N GLN A 224 4.50 18.21 -14.61
CA GLN A 224 3.96 17.66 -13.35
C GLN A 224 4.43 16.22 -13.12
N ILE A 225 4.46 15.40 -14.18
CA ILE A 225 4.96 14.03 -14.12
C ILE A 225 6.45 14.03 -13.75
N ASP A 226 7.24 14.89 -14.41
CA ASP A 226 8.66 15.04 -14.14
C ASP A 226 8.91 15.49 -12.70
N GLY A 227 8.20 16.52 -12.24
CA GLY A 227 8.34 17.03 -10.88
C GLY A 227 8.00 15.99 -9.79
N VAL A 228 6.98 15.16 -9.99
CA VAL A 228 6.64 14.09 -9.03
C VAL A 228 7.72 13.00 -9.02
N VAL A 229 8.23 12.60 -10.19
CA VAL A 229 9.29 11.59 -10.27
C VAL A 229 10.60 12.13 -9.71
N GLU A 230 10.97 13.37 -10.03
CA GLU A 230 12.15 14.03 -9.47
C GLU A 230 12.06 14.16 -7.96
N TYR A 231 10.90 14.54 -7.43
CA TYR A 231 10.66 14.56 -5.99
C TYR A 231 10.85 13.18 -5.37
N GLY A 232 10.26 12.12 -5.96
CA GLY A 232 10.44 10.76 -5.46
C GLY A 232 11.89 10.29 -5.51
N MET A 233 12.62 10.63 -6.57
CA MET A 233 14.05 10.29 -6.72
C MET A 233 14.92 10.97 -5.65
N ASP A 234 14.60 12.21 -5.26
CA ASP A 234 15.29 12.93 -4.17
C ASP A 234 15.07 12.28 -2.79
N LYS A 235 14.10 11.37 -2.68
CA LYS A 235 13.79 10.65 -1.44
C LYS A 235 14.48 9.29 -1.35
N VAL A 236 14.92 8.73 -2.48
CA VAL A 236 15.55 7.41 -2.55
C VAL A 236 16.80 7.38 -1.66
N ASP A 237 16.88 6.36 -0.80
CA ASP A 237 17.96 6.13 0.18
C ASP A 237 18.16 7.26 1.21
N VAL A 238 17.22 8.21 1.29
CA VAL A 238 17.27 9.36 2.21
C VAL A 238 16.06 9.36 3.15
N SER A 239 14.85 9.15 2.63
CA SER A 239 13.62 9.31 3.40
C SER A 239 12.99 7.98 3.77
N LEU A 240 12.44 7.90 4.99
CA LEU A 240 11.59 6.79 5.40
C LEU A 240 10.21 6.87 4.73
N TYR A 241 9.50 5.76 4.70
CA TYR A 241 8.14 5.67 4.13
C TYR A 241 7.14 6.67 4.70
N ASN A 242 7.32 7.10 5.96
CA ASN A 242 6.46 8.09 6.62
C ASN A 242 6.54 9.50 6.00
N PHE A 243 7.52 9.73 5.11
CA PHE A 243 7.86 11.03 4.54
C PHE A 243 7.75 11.08 3.00
N LEU A 244 7.10 10.06 2.41
CA LEU A 244 6.72 10.00 0.99
C LEU A 244 5.27 10.44 0.76
#